data_AF-A0A6G9YKB4-F1
#
_entry.id   AF-A0A6G9YKB4-F1
#
_cell.length_a   1.000
_cell.length_b   1.000
_cell.length_c   1.000
_cell.angle_alpha   90.00
_cell.angle_beta   90.00
_cell.angle_gamma   90.00
#
_symmetry.space_group_name_H-M   'P 1'
#
loop_
_entity.id
_entity.type
_entity.pdbx_description
1 polymer ?
#
loop_
_entity_poly.entity_id
_entity_poly.type
_entity_poly.pdbx_seq_one_letter_code
_entity_poly.pdbx_strand_id
1 'polypeptide(L)'
;MEREHEEAMRADYEQYHQLGRAMYADGVTDTDIDRLDQQRGEVARRWEAGPHAEHWAYLSDAADDWQRAPKVMGRMLDNIDHNDGYGVTEVEYRSQQQARQLTGNDRSRPRIQRER
;
A
#
# COMPACT_ATOMS: atom_id res chain seq x y z
N MET A 1 8.34 2.44 15.86
CA MET A 1 7.42 3.56 15.52
C MET A 1 6.27 3.58 16.52
N GLU A 2 5.89 4.75 16.99
CA GLU A 2 4.72 4.94 17.85
C GLU A 2 3.42 4.74 17.07
N ARG A 3 2.37 4.30 17.76
CA ARG A 3 1.10 3.93 17.12
C ARG A 3 0.47 5.07 16.31
N GLU A 4 0.53 6.30 16.82
CA GLU A 4 -0.02 7.48 16.13
C GLU A 4 0.73 7.78 14.83
N HIS A 5 2.06 7.66 14.83
CA HIS A 5 2.87 7.82 13.62
C HIS A 5 2.59 6.71 12.61
N GLU A 6 2.38 5.47 13.09
CA GLU A 6 1.97 4.36 12.23
C GLU A 6 0.63 4.64 11.56
N GLU A 7 -0.39 5.03 12.30
CA GLU A 7 -1.73 5.31 11.77
C GLU A 7 -1.72 6.47 10.76
N ALA A 8 -0.98 7.54 11.05
CA ALA A 8 -0.78 8.65 10.12
C ALA A 8 -0.07 8.18 8.83
N MET A 9 1.00 7.39 8.94
CA MET A 9 1.72 6.85 7.80
C MET A 9 0.81 6.00 6.92
N ARG A 10 0.00 5.14 7.52
CA ARG A 10 -0.92 4.26 6.80
C ARG A 10 -2.01 5.04 6.06
N ALA A 11 -2.56 6.08 6.68
CA ALA A 11 -3.55 6.95 6.04
C ALA A 11 -2.95 7.71 4.84
N ASP A 12 -1.75 8.28 5.02
CA ASP A 12 -1.01 8.94 3.95
C ASP A 12 -0.66 7.95 2.82
N TYR A 13 -0.32 6.70 3.15
CA TYR A 13 -0.06 5.66 2.14
C TYR A 13 -1.31 5.27 1.35
N GLU A 14 -2.48 5.22 2.00
CA GLU A 14 -3.75 5.02 1.30
C GLU A 14 -4.03 6.18 0.33
N GLN A 15 -3.81 7.43 0.76
CA GLN A 15 -3.93 8.60 -0.11
C GLN A 15 -2.96 8.52 -1.29
N TYR A 16 -1.69 8.18 -1.04
CA TYR A 16 -0.66 7.97 -2.07
C TYR A 16 -1.11 6.97 -3.14
N HIS A 17 -1.73 5.86 -2.74
CA HIS A 17 -2.25 4.84 -3.65
C HIS A 17 -3.57 5.27 -4.35
N GLN A 18 -4.41 6.07 -3.70
CA GLN A 18 -5.60 6.67 -4.33
C GLN A 18 -5.21 7.66 -5.43
N LEU A 19 -4.23 8.53 -5.18
CA LEU A 19 -3.68 9.46 -6.17
C LEU A 19 -3.10 8.71 -7.38
N GLY A 20 -2.31 7.66 -7.14
CA GLY A 20 -1.77 6.82 -8.21
C GLY A 20 -2.86 6.15 -9.06
N ARG A 21 -3.95 5.67 -8.45
CA ARG A 21 -5.10 5.13 -9.20
C ARG A 21 -5.84 6.18 -10.00
N ALA A 22 -5.98 7.40 -9.45
CA ALA A 22 -6.64 8.50 -10.13
C ALA A 22 -5.93 8.90 -11.43
N MET A 23 -4.61 8.74 -11.52
CA MET A 23 -3.84 9.02 -12.74
C MET A 23 -4.25 8.16 -13.95
N TYR A 24 -4.85 6.98 -13.71
CA TYR A 24 -5.29 6.05 -14.75
C TYR A 24 -6.81 6.07 -14.96
N ALA A 25 -7.53 7.05 -14.41
CA ALA A 25 -8.97 7.16 -14.59
C ALA A 25 -9.33 7.67 -16.00
N ASP A 26 -10.52 7.30 -16.48
CA ASP A 26 -11.02 7.74 -17.78
C ASP A 26 -11.20 9.27 -17.81
N GLY A 27 -10.69 9.92 -18.86
CA GLY A 27 -10.82 11.37 -19.07
C GLY A 27 -9.81 12.24 -18.32
N VAL A 28 -8.80 11.63 -17.69
CA VAL A 28 -7.67 12.35 -17.07
C VAL A 28 -6.76 12.91 -18.16
N THR A 29 -6.38 14.19 -18.01
CA THR A 29 -5.44 14.86 -18.93
C THR A 29 -4.00 14.74 -18.45
N ASP A 30 -3.02 14.99 -19.33
CA ASP A 30 -1.60 15.02 -18.94
C ASP A 30 -1.34 16.04 -17.81
N THR A 31 -1.98 17.20 -17.85
CA THR A 31 -1.91 18.20 -16.77
C THR A 31 -2.47 17.67 -15.45
N ASP A 32 -3.51 16.84 -15.49
CA ASP A 32 -4.05 16.19 -14.29
C ASP A 32 -3.08 15.13 -13.76
N ILE A 33 -2.42 14.36 -14.64
CA ILE A 33 -1.38 13.40 -14.27
C ILE A 33 -0.24 14.11 -13.56
N ASP A 34 0.29 15.19 -14.12
CA ASP A 34 1.39 15.96 -13.52
C ASP A 34 1.02 16.48 -12.12
N ARG A 35 -0.21 17.01 -11.98
CA ARG A 35 -0.71 17.49 -10.69
C ARG A 35 -0.86 16.36 -9.67
N LEU A 36 -1.41 15.23 -10.08
CA LEU A 36 -1.59 14.06 -9.21
C LEU A 36 -0.24 13.46 -8.81
N ASP A 37 0.72 13.40 -9.72
CA ASP A 37 2.09 12.94 -9.44
C ASP A 37 2.80 13.88 -8.45
N GLN A 38 2.66 15.19 -8.63
CA GLN A 38 3.19 16.17 -7.67
C GLN A 38 2.61 15.96 -6.27
N GLN A 39 1.28 15.83 -6.14
CA GLN A 39 0.63 15.57 -4.85
C GLN A 39 1.10 14.25 -4.23
N ARG A 40 1.24 13.22 -5.06
CA ARG A 40 1.71 11.90 -4.64
C ARG A 40 3.15 11.96 -4.14
N GLY A 41 4.01 12.72 -4.82
CA GLY A 41 5.40 12.97 -4.41
C GLY A 41 5.52 13.79 -3.13
N GLU A 42 4.63 14.74 -2.88
CA GLU A 42 4.58 15.50 -1.61
C GLU A 42 4.25 14.61 -0.42
N VAL A 43 3.28 13.70 -0.58
CA VAL A 43 2.94 12.70 0.44
C VAL A 43 4.13 11.78 0.73
N ALA A 44 4.76 11.23 -0.31
CA ALA A 44 5.89 10.32 -0.13
C ALA A 44 7.08 11.00 0.56
N ARG A 45 7.42 12.22 0.13
CA ARG A 45 8.57 12.99 0.66
C ARG A 45 8.47 13.22 2.16
N ARG A 46 7.26 13.36 2.72
CA ARG A 46 7.03 13.51 4.16
C ARG A 46 7.57 12.32 4.97
N TRP A 47 7.49 11.13 4.41
CA TRP A 47 7.85 9.88 5.09
C TRP A 47 9.26 9.41 4.70
N GLU A 48 9.65 9.57 3.45
CA GLU A 48 10.97 9.16 2.92
C GLU A 48 12.13 9.94 3.55
N ALA A 49 11.93 11.20 3.93
CA ALA A 49 12.97 12.03 4.56
C ALA A 49 12.94 11.97 6.10
N GLY A 50 11.98 11.26 6.69
CA GLY A 50 11.72 11.27 8.13
C GLY A 50 12.36 10.10 8.89
N PRO A 51 12.21 10.07 10.23
CA PRO A 51 12.70 8.97 11.09
C PRO A 51 11.97 7.63 10.89
N HIS A 52 11.04 7.59 9.94
CA HIS A 52 10.14 6.48 9.67
C HIS A 52 10.23 5.99 8.21
N ALA A 53 11.25 6.46 7.48
CA ALA A 53 11.47 6.14 6.07
C ALA A 53 11.53 4.63 5.80
N GLU A 54 12.15 3.85 6.68
CA GLU A 54 12.23 2.39 6.53
C GLU A 54 10.85 1.71 6.57
N HIS A 55 9.93 2.19 7.41
CA HIS A 55 8.57 1.65 7.48
C HIS A 55 7.73 2.03 6.26
N TRP A 56 7.93 3.23 5.72
CA TRP A 56 7.32 3.66 4.46
C TRP A 56 7.85 2.85 3.26
N ALA A 57 9.17 2.65 3.20
CA ALA A 57 9.81 1.81 2.19
C ALA A 57 9.30 0.38 2.26
N TYR A 58 9.23 -0.21 3.46
CA TYR A 58 8.69 -1.56 3.64
C TYR A 58 7.24 -1.68 3.12
N LEU A 59 6.37 -0.73 3.45
CA LEU A 59 4.98 -0.75 2.97
C LEU A 59 4.91 -0.60 1.44
N SER A 60 5.83 0.17 0.86
CA SER A 60 5.96 0.32 -0.59
C SER A 60 6.38 -0.97 -1.27
N ASP A 61 7.43 -1.62 -0.78
CA ASP A 61 7.91 -2.90 -1.29
C ASP A 61 6.83 -3.98 -1.16
N ALA A 62 6.14 -4.03 -0.01
CA ALA A 62 5.03 -4.96 0.18
C ALA A 62 3.90 -4.72 -0.85
N ALA A 63 3.51 -3.47 -1.11
CA ALA A 63 2.48 -3.16 -2.11
C ALA A 63 2.90 -3.60 -3.52
N ASP A 64 4.14 -3.33 -3.91
CA ASP A 64 4.72 -3.76 -5.18
C ASP A 64 4.75 -5.29 -5.31
N ASP A 65 5.17 -5.99 -4.25
CA ASP A 65 5.22 -7.46 -4.21
C ASP A 65 3.83 -8.08 -4.32
N TRP A 66 2.82 -7.50 -3.64
CA TRP A 66 1.44 -7.94 -3.75
C TRP A 66 0.86 -7.71 -5.14
N GLN A 67 1.24 -6.63 -5.81
CA GLN A 67 0.83 -6.37 -7.19
C GLN A 67 1.49 -7.35 -8.18
N ARG A 68 2.79 -7.65 -7.99
CA ARG A 68 3.57 -8.50 -8.89
C ARG A 68 3.34 -10.00 -8.67
N ALA A 69 3.23 -10.44 -7.42
CA ALA A 69 3.24 -11.84 -7.03
C ALA A 69 2.19 -12.19 -5.94
N PRO A 70 0.89 -11.91 -6.16
CA PRO A 70 -0.14 -12.01 -5.12
C PRO A 70 -0.30 -13.43 -4.53
N LYS A 71 -0.05 -14.48 -5.33
CA LYS A 71 -0.11 -15.88 -4.85
C LYS A 71 1.05 -16.21 -3.91
N VAL A 72 2.23 -15.66 -4.16
CA VAL A 72 3.41 -15.87 -3.32
C VAL A 72 3.23 -15.12 -2.01
N MET A 73 2.84 -13.85 -2.09
CA MET A 73 2.58 -13.02 -0.91
C MET A 73 1.43 -13.56 -0.05
N GLY A 74 0.38 -14.08 -0.69
CA GLY A 74 -0.70 -14.77 0.03
C GLY A 74 -0.22 -15.96 0.86
N ARG A 75 0.65 -16.81 0.30
CA ARG A 75 1.24 -17.95 1.04
C ARG A 75 2.18 -17.48 2.14
N MET A 76 2.99 -16.46 1.88
CA MET A 76 3.87 -15.87 2.89
C MET A 76 3.05 -15.36 4.09
N LEU A 77 1.99 -14.60 3.84
CA LEU A 77 1.14 -14.07 4.88
C LEU A 77 0.39 -15.18 5.64
N ASP A 78 -0.16 -16.17 4.92
CA ASP A 78 -0.80 -17.35 5.54
C ASP A 78 0.19 -18.12 6.45
N ASN A 79 1.48 -18.20 6.05
CA ASN A 79 2.53 -18.81 6.88
C ASN A 79 2.88 -17.96 8.11
N ILE A 80 2.88 -16.63 8.00
CA ILE A 80 3.10 -15.74 9.14
C ILE A 80 1.96 -15.90 10.15
N ASP A 81 0.71 -15.95 9.68
CA ASP A 81 -0.47 -16.19 10.51
C ASP A 81 -0.40 -17.55 11.23
N HIS A 82 0.03 -18.59 10.53
CA HIS A 82 0.17 -19.94 11.10
C HIS A 82 1.24 -20.03 12.19
N ASN A 83 2.26 -19.16 12.15
CA ASN A 83 3.35 -19.12 13.13
C ASN A 83 3.17 -17.99 14.15
N ASP A 84 1.93 -17.57 14.44
CA ASP A 84 1.60 -16.53 15.41
C ASP A 84 2.37 -15.20 15.18
N GLY A 85 2.60 -14.83 13.92
CA GLY A 85 3.33 -13.61 13.56
C GLY A 85 4.85 -13.72 13.60
N TYR A 86 5.41 -14.93 13.81
CA TYR A 86 6.86 -15.12 13.90
C TYR A 86 7.59 -14.68 12.61
N GLY A 87 8.70 -13.96 12.79
CA GLY A 87 9.57 -13.51 11.69
C GLY A 87 9.25 -12.13 11.13
N VAL A 88 8.23 -11.43 11.66
CA VAL A 88 7.94 -10.03 11.34
C VAL A 88 7.58 -9.25 12.60
N THR A 89 7.79 -7.94 12.57
CA THR A 89 7.25 -7.03 13.58
C THR A 89 5.75 -6.82 13.37
N GLU A 90 5.04 -6.34 14.41
CA GLU A 90 3.61 -6.01 14.28
C GLU A 90 3.34 -4.95 13.20
N VAL A 91 4.25 -3.99 13.03
CA VAL A 91 4.12 -2.92 12.02
C VAL A 91 4.24 -3.52 10.62
N GLU A 92 5.24 -4.37 10.38
CA GLU A 92 5.43 -5.07 9.11
C GLU A 92 4.24 -5.98 8.80
N TYR A 93 3.74 -6.72 9.78
CA TYR A 93 2.55 -7.56 9.63
C TYR A 93 1.33 -6.74 9.18
N ARG A 94 1.03 -5.64 9.86
CA ARG A 94 -0.06 -4.74 9.47
C ARG A 94 0.21 -4.09 8.10
N SER A 95 1.46 -3.84 7.72
CA SER A 95 1.84 -3.34 6.39
C SER A 95 1.54 -4.35 5.29
N GLN A 96 1.82 -5.63 5.51
CA GLN A 96 1.44 -6.70 4.58
C GLN A 96 -0.09 -6.77 4.42
N GLN A 97 -0.84 -6.65 5.51
CA GLN A 97 -2.30 -6.64 5.46
C GLN A 97 -2.85 -5.44 4.67
N GLN A 98 -2.30 -4.24 4.88
CA GLN A 98 -2.70 -3.05 4.13
C GLN A 98 -2.34 -3.17 2.64
N ALA A 99 -1.12 -3.60 2.32
CA ALA A 99 -0.66 -3.81 0.94
C ALA A 99 -1.58 -4.77 0.17
N ARG A 100 -1.98 -5.89 0.80
CA ARG A 100 -2.96 -6.83 0.25
C ARG A 100 -4.30 -6.17 -0.07
N GLN A 101 -4.80 -5.31 0.83
CA GLN A 101 -6.08 -4.61 0.65
C GLN A 101 -6.03 -3.57 -0.47
N LEU A 102 -4.95 -2.79 -0.55
CA LEU A 102 -4.76 -1.72 -1.54
C LEU A 102 -4.67 -2.28 -2.96
N THR A 103 -4.00 -3.42 -3.11
CA THR A 103 -3.82 -4.13 -4.39
C THR A 103 -5.04 -5.00 -4.80
N GLY A 104 -6.12 -5.00 -4.00
CA GLY A 104 -7.34 -5.75 -4.33
C GLY A 104 -7.21 -7.27 -4.16
N ASN A 105 -6.21 -7.74 -3.43
CA ASN A 105 -5.97 -9.16 -3.12
C ASN A 105 -6.60 -9.60 -1.79
N ASP A 106 -7.41 -8.74 -1.18
CA ASP A 106 -8.27 -9.12 -0.06
C ASP A 106 -9.37 -10.06 -0.56
N ARG A 107 -9.52 -11.21 0.10
CA ARG A 107 -10.55 -12.21 -0.23
C ARG A 107 -11.96 -11.69 0.10
N SER A 108 -12.06 -10.61 0.87
CA SER A 108 -13.31 -10.05 1.41
C SER A 108 -13.97 -8.99 0.51
N ARG A 109 -13.29 -8.51 -0.55
CA ARG A 109 -13.89 -7.58 -1.51
C ARG A 109 -14.46 -8.35 -2.71
N PRO A 110 -15.77 -8.23 -3.01
CA PRO A 110 -16.28 -8.75 -4.27
C PRO A 110 -15.53 -8.05 -5.41
N ARG A 111 -14.90 -8.85 -6.29
CA ARG A 111 -14.42 -8.36 -7.59
C ARG A 111 -15.63 -7.76 -8.27
N ILE A 112 -15.73 -6.43 -8.32
CA ILE A 112 -16.69 -5.77 -9.19
C ILE A 112 -16.24 -6.12 -10.60
N GLN A 113 -16.80 -7.20 -11.15
CA GLN A 113 -16.77 -7.48 -12.57
C GLN A 113 -17.48 -6.30 -13.23
N ARG A 114 -16.71 -5.38 -13.80
CA ARG A 114 -17.22 -4.50 -14.85
C ARG A 114 -17.47 -5.41 -16.06
N GLU A 115 -18.68 -5.94 -16.15
CA GLU A 115 -19.21 -6.51 -17.38
C GLU A 115 -19.20 -5.41 -18.46
N ARG A 116 -18.78 -5.80 -19.66
CA ARG A 116 -18.71 -4.95 -20.85
C ARG A 116 -20.06 -4.85 -21.53
#